data_AF-A0A3Q1BF64-F1
#
_entry.id   AF-A0A3Q1BF64-F1
#
_cell.length_a   1.000
_cell.length_b   1.000
_cell.length_c   1.000
_cell.angle_alpha   90.00
_cell.angle_beta   90.00
_cell.angle_gamma   90.00
#
_symmetry.space_group_name_H-M   'P 1'
#
loop_
_entity.id
_entity.type
_entity.pdbx_description
1 polymer ?
#
loop_
_entity_poly.entity_id
_entity_poly.type
_entity_poly.pdbx_seq_one_letter_code
_entity_poly.pdbx_strand_id
1 'polypeptide(L)'
;MMTQEQCTHRNNVQSSEKPQVYKVGIYGWRKRCLYFFVLLLMILILVNLALTIWILKVMNFTIDGMGNLRITEKGLKLEGDSEFLQPLYAKEIQSKPGRPLFLQSSRNVSVNIVNSNNQLLTQLVTGSSGFKARGKMFEVKSTSGKLLFSADEQEVVVGAERLRVMGAEGAVFSKSVETPHVRAEPFKELRLESPTRSLLMEAPKGIQILAEAGDIQAICRNELRLESKDGEISLDARRIRLMRLPETTVTETIIDTALPRTH
;
A
#
# COMPACT_ATOMS: atom_id res chain seq x y z
N MET A 1 13.93 -35.01 -142.62
CA MET A 1 15.39 -35.15 -142.41
C MET A 1 15.59 -35.32 -140.93
N MET A 2 15.80 -36.57 -140.50
CA MET A 2 17.13 -37.10 -140.12
C MET A 2 17.66 -36.34 -138.89
N THR A 3 17.89 -36.95 -137.73
CA THR A 3 18.37 -38.32 -137.52
C THR A 3 18.09 -38.76 -136.09
N GLN A 4 17.67 -40.01 -135.95
CA GLN A 4 17.63 -40.79 -134.73
C GLN A 4 19.03 -41.40 -134.49
N GLU A 5 19.30 -41.78 -133.23
CA GLU A 5 20.18 -42.85 -132.73
C GLU A 5 21.21 -42.37 -131.68
N GLN A 6 21.00 -42.77 -130.42
CA GLN A 6 21.84 -43.77 -129.71
C GLN A 6 21.57 -43.77 -128.20
N CYS A 7 21.36 -44.98 -127.66
CA CYS A 7 21.21 -45.31 -126.25
C CYS A 7 22.58 -45.23 -125.53
N THR A 8 22.68 -44.96 -124.23
CA THR A 8 22.52 -45.96 -123.14
C THR A 8 22.85 -45.32 -121.77
N HIS A 9 22.41 -46.01 -120.69
CA HIS A 9 22.90 -45.94 -119.29
C HIS A 9 22.15 -44.91 -118.39
N ARG A 10 21.61 -45.20 -117.19
CA ARG A 10 21.70 -46.33 -116.25
C ARG A 10 20.58 -46.17 -115.18
N ASN A 11 20.01 -47.29 -114.75
CA ASN A 11 19.38 -47.57 -113.43
C ASN A 11 18.04 -46.92 -113.02
N ASN A 12 17.00 -47.68 -113.35
CA ASN A 12 15.86 -48.06 -112.52
C ASN A 12 16.27 -48.47 -111.09
N VAL A 13 15.56 -48.04 -110.05
CA VAL A 13 14.82 -48.92 -109.09
C VAL A 13 13.90 -48.02 -108.24
N GLN A 14 12.62 -48.10 -108.59
CA GLN A 14 11.46 -47.78 -107.76
C GLN A 14 11.38 -48.83 -106.64
N SER A 15 11.31 -48.42 -105.38
CA SER A 15 10.82 -49.30 -104.32
C SER A 15 9.94 -48.53 -103.35
N SER A 16 8.73 -49.06 -103.21
CA SER A 16 7.62 -48.60 -102.38
C SER A 16 7.95 -48.77 -100.90
N GLU A 17 7.89 -47.70 -100.10
CA GLU A 17 7.69 -47.81 -98.66
C GLU A 17 6.90 -46.63 -98.10
N LYS A 18 5.73 -46.93 -97.54
CA LYS A 18 4.87 -46.00 -96.82
C LYS A 18 5.62 -45.45 -95.60
N PRO A 19 5.63 -44.14 -95.32
CA PRO A 19 5.99 -43.67 -93.99
C PRO A 19 4.82 -43.98 -93.05
N GLN A 20 4.93 -45.10 -92.35
CA GLN A 20 4.14 -45.45 -91.18
C GLN A 20 4.31 -44.34 -90.14
N VAL A 21 3.22 -43.61 -89.88
CA VAL A 21 3.13 -42.66 -88.77
C VAL A 21 3.20 -43.45 -87.46
N TYR A 22 4.40 -43.55 -86.89
CA TYR A 22 4.60 -44.07 -85.54
C TYR A 22 4.04 -43.07 -84.52
N LYS A 23 2.77 -43.26 -84.12
CA LYS A 23 2.24 -42.73 -82.86
C LYS A 23 2.92 -43.46 -81.70
N VAL A 24 3.97 -42.87 -81.14
CA VAL A 24 4.61 -43.35 -79.91
C VAL A 24 3.64 -43.13 -78.73
N GLY A 25 2.88 -44.18 -78.41
CA GLY A 25 1.85 -44.22 -77.37
C GLY A 25 2.35 -44.38 -75.92
N ILE A 26 3.55 -43.90 -75.58
CA ILE A 26 4.14 -44.07 -74.22
C ILE A 26 4.49 -42.72 -73.55
N TYR A 27 4.23 -41.58 -74.21
CA TYR A 27 4.51 -40.26 -73.63
C TYR A 27 3.27 -39.57 -73.00
N GLY A 28 2.11 -40.25 -72.96
CA GLY A 28 0.84 -39.70 -72.49
C GLY A 28 0.56 -39.87 -70.99
N TRP A 29 0.88 -41.03 -70.42
CA TRP A 29 0.56 -41.36 -69.01
C TRP A 29 1.49 -40.65 -68.01
N ARG A 30 2.78 -40.50 -68.33
CA ARG A 30 3.72 -39.72 -67.50
C ARG A 30 3.38 -38.24 -67.48
N LYS A 31 2.96 -37.65 -68.62
CA LYS A 31 2.46 -36.27 -68.67
C LYS A 31 1.19 -36.10 -67.84
N ARG A 32 0.22 -37.00 -67.94
CA ARG A 32 -1.01 -36.97 -67.13
C ARG A 32 -0.74 -37.14 -65.63
N CYS A 33 0.20 -38.01 -65.26
CA CYS A 33 0.64 -38.16 -63.87
C CYS A 33 1.32 -36.88 -63.36
N LEU A 34 2.17 -36.24 -64.18
CA LEU A 34 2.78 -34.96 -63.86
C LEU A 34 1.74 -33.84 -63.72
N TYR A 35 0.76 -33.74 -64.63
CA TYR A 35 -0.33 -32.76 -64.51
C TYR A 35 -1.20 -33.00 -63.28
N PHE A 36 -1.49 -34.26 -62.93
CA PHE A 36 -2.20 -34.61 -61.70
C PHE A 36 -1.40 -34.24 -60.45
N PHE A 37 -0.09 -34.51 -60.45
CA PHE A 37 0.80 -34.13 -59.35
C PHE A 37 0.92 -32.61 -59.21
N VAL A 38 1.06 -31.87 -60.32
CA VAL A 38 1.07 -30.41 -60.33
C VAL A 38 -0.28 -29.84 -59.87
N LEU A 39 -1.40 -30.44 -60.28
CA LEU A 39 -2.74 -30.05 -59.83
C LEU A 39 -2.91 -30.30 -58.32
N LEU A 40 -2.47 -31.46 -57.83
CA LEU A 40 -2.51 -31.81 -56.41
C LEU A 40 -1.63 -30.85 -55.60
N LEU A 41 -0.44 -30.51 -56.11
CA LEU A 41 0.44 -29.51 -55.51
C LEU A 41 -0.22 -28.13 -55.48
N MET A 42 -0.88 -27.70 -56.56
CA MET A 42 -1.64 -26.46 -56.61
C MET A 42 -2.78 -26.44 -55.58
N ILE A 43 -3.52 -27.55 -55.44
CA ILE A 43 -4.57 -27.68 -54.44
C ILE A 43 -3.99 -27.59 -53.02
N LEU A 44 -2.88 -28.28 -52.73
CA LEU A 44 -2.20 -28.18 -51.44
C LEU A 44 -1.76 -26.75 -51.14
N ILE A 45 -1.25 -26.02 -52.12
CA ILE A 45 -0.88 -24.60 -51.98
C ILE A 45 -2.12 -23.75 -51.67
N LEU A 46 -3.23 -23.96 -52.37
CA LEU A 46 -4.48 -23.22 -52.13
C LEU A 46 -5.06 -23.50 -50.75
N VAL A 47 -5.03 -24.76 -50.29
CA VAL A 47 -5.47 -25.15 -48.94
C VAL A 47 -4.56 -24.52 -47.89
N ASN A 48 -3.24 -24.57 -48.07
CA ASN A 48 -2.30 -23.94 -47.14
C ASN A 48 -2.47 -22.41 -47.09
N LEU A 49 -2.73 -21.77 -48.23
CA LEU A 49 -3.01 -20.33 -48.28
C LEU A 49 -4.33 -20.00 -47.56
N ALA A 50 -5.40 -20.76 -47.82
CA ALA A 50 -6.69 -20.58 -47.17
C ALA A 50 -6.59 -20.78 -45.64
N LEU A 51 -5.85 -21.81 -45.21
CA LEU A 51 -5.59 -22.07 -43.79
C LEU A 51 -4.78 -20.95 -43.14
N THR A 52 -3.79 -20.40 -43.85
CA THR A 52 -3.01 -19.24 -43.39
C THR A 52 -3.90 -18.01 -43.23
N ILE A 53 -4.72 -17.68 -44.23
CA ILE A 53 -5.67 -16.56 -44.15
C ILE A 53 -6.68 -16.77 -43.01
N TRP A 54 -7.14 -18.01 -42.83
CA TRP A 54 -8.07 -18.35 -41.76
C TRP A 54 -7.45 -18.18 -40.36
N ILE A 55 -6.22 -18.65 -40.15
CA ILE A 55 -5.48 -18.44 -38.89
C ILE A 55 -5.30 -16.95 -38.62
N LEU A 56 -4.88 -16.16 -39.63
CA LEU A 56 -4.73 -14.72 -39.49
C LEU A 56 -6.04 -14.04 -39.10
N LYS A 57 -7.16 -14.48 -39.68
CA LYS A 57 -8.50 -13.97 -39.34
C LYS A 57 -8.93 -14.35 -37.92
N VAL A 58 -8.74 -15.61 -37.52
CA VAL A 58 -9.13 -16.12 -36.18
C VAL A 58 -8.28 -15.48 -35.08
N MET A 59 -6.99 -15.26 -35.33
CA MET A 59 -6.10 -14.57 -34.39
C MET A 59 -6.32 -13.05 -34.33
N ASN A 60 -7.31 -12.51 -35.04
CA ASN A 60 -7.54 -11.06 -35.18
C ASN A 60 -6.25 -10.32 -35.53
N PHE A 61 -5.48 -10.86 -36.48
CA PHE A 61 -4.24 -10.26 -36.94
C PHE A 61 -4.58 -9.17 -37.97
N THR A 62 -4.48 -7.93 -37.55
CA THR A 62 -4.69 -6.73 -38.39
C THR A 62 -3.34 -6.09 -38.71
N ILE A 63 -3.29 -5.23 -39.72
CA ILE A 63 -2.08 -4.46 -40.07
C ILE A 63 -1.59 -3.64 -38.86
N ASP A 64 -2.50 -3.23 -37.97
CA ASP A 64 -2.21 -2.46 -36.77
C ASP A 64 -1.75 -3.30 -35.56
N GLY A 65 -1.88 -4.65 -35.59
CA GLY A 65 -1.47 -5.53 -34.48
C GLY A 65 -2.25 -6.85 -34.32
N MET A 66 -1.98 -7.54 -33.20
CA MET A 66 -2.59 -8.82 -32.81
C MET A 66 -3.53 -8.60 -31.62
N GLY A 67 -4.85 -8.74 -31.82
CA GLY A 67 -5.84 -8.54 -30.76
C GLY A 67 -5.76 -7.14 -30.13
N ASN A 68 -5.62 -7.08 -28.80
CA ASN A 68 -5.45 -5.83 -28.05
C ASN A 68 -4.03 -5.23 -28.16
N LEU A 69 -3.07 -5.98 -28.70
CA LEU A 69 -1.69 -5.54 -28.85
C LEU A 69 -1.49 -4.85 -30.20
N ARG A 70 -1.26 -3.55 -30.18
CA ARG A 70 -0.91 -2.73 -31.34
C ARG A 70 0.59 -2.49 -31.41
N ILE A 71 1.16 -2.57 -32.60
CA ILE A 71 2.57 -2.23 -32.85
C ILE A 71 2.61 -0.76 -33.31
N THR A 72 3.25 0.09 -32.54
CA THR A 72 3.46 1.51 -32.88
C THR A 72 4.94 1.78 -33.13
N GLU A 73 5.27 2.89 -33.78
CA GLU A 73 6.66 3.31 -34.01
C GLU A 73 7.46 3.45 -32.71
N LYS A 74 6.78 3.70 -31.59
CA LYS A 74 7.37 3.87 -30.25
C LYS A 74 7.49 2.55 -29.48
N GLY A 75 6.98 1.45 -30.02
CA GLY A 75 6.97 0.13 -29.38
C GLY A 75 5.58 -0.50 -29.33
N LEU A 76 5.38 -1.41 -28.39
CA LEU A 76 4.15 -2.16 -28.22
C LEU A 76 3.13 -1.39 -27.37
N LYS A 77 1.90 -1.26 -27.84
CA LYS A 77 0.78 -0.63 -27.13
C LYS A 77 -0.32 -1.65 -26.92
N LEU A 78 -0.63 -1.95 -25.67
CA LEU A 78 -1.71 -2.86 -25.31
C LEU A 78 -2.95 -2.05 -24.92
N GLU A 79 -4.05 -2.24 -25.66
CA GLU A 79 -5.31 -1.51 -25.47
C GLU A 79 -6.44 -2.48 -25.11
N GLY A 80 -7.00 -2.35 -23.90
CA GLY A 80 -8.10 -3.20 -23.43
C GLY A 80 -7.66 -4.22 -22.39
N ASP A 81 -8.59 -5.08 -21.98
CA ASP A 81 -8.35 -6.10 -20.96
C ASP A 81 -7.33 -7.10 -21.46
N SER A 82 -6.28 -7.33 -20.67
CA SER A 82 -5.16 -8.19 -21.06
C SER A 82 -4.64 -8.93 -19.84
N GLU A 83 -4.31 -10.21 -20.05
CA GLU A 83 -3.78 -11.10 -19.03
C GLU A 83 -2.33 -11.46 -19.34
N PHE A 84 -1.49 -11.48 -18.31
CA PHE A 84 -0.10 -11.88 -18.43
C PHE A 84 0.12 -13.16 -17.62
N LEU A 85 0.56 -14.22 -18.30
CA LEU A 85 0.86 -15.51 -17.67
C LEU A 85 2.15 -15.48 -16.82
N GLN A 86 3.03 -14.52 -17.09
CA GLN A 86 4.32 -14.35 -16.43
C GLN A 86 4.42 -12.97 -15.79
N PRO A 87 5.33 -12.78 -14.81
CA PRO A 87 5.57 -11.47 -14.22
C PRO A 87 5.94 -10.41 -15.26
N LEU A 88 5.31 -9.24 -15.16
CA LEU A 88 5.65 -8.09 -15.99
C LEU A 88 6.79 -7.31 -15.33
N TYR A 89 7.90 -7.17 -16.04
CA TYR A 89 9.02 -6.32 -15.63
C TYR A 89 8.92 -4.99 -16.37
N ALA A 90 8.81 -3.91 -15.61
CA ALA A 90 8.78 -2.57 -16.16
C ALA A 90 9.78 -1.69 -15.41
N LYS A 91 10.49 -0.84 -16.15
CA LYS A 91 11.34 0.20 -15.54
C LYS A 91 10.50 1.26 -14.83
N GLU A 92 9.32 1.55 -15.37
CA GLU A 92 8.42 2.57 -14.88
C GLU A 92 6.96 2.15 -15.11
N ILE A 93 6.12 2.35 -14.09
CA ILE A 93 4.68 2.15 -14.16
C ILE A 93 4.04 3.48 -13.80
N GLN A 94 3.42 4.13 -14.78
CA GLN A 94 2.79 5.45 -14.61
C GLN A 94 1.41 5.48 -15.25
N SER A 95 0.50 6.22 -14.63
CA SER A 95 -0.78 6.57 -15.22
C SER A 95 -0.64 7.75 -16.18
N LYS A 96 -1.67 8.00 -16.99
CA LYS A 96 -1.72 9.21 -17.83
C LYS A 96 -1.75 10.45 -16.95
N PRO A 97 -1.15 11.58 -17.38
CA PRO A 97 -1.20 12.83 -16.64
C PRO A 97 -2.64 13.21 -16.26
N GLY A 98 -2.84 13.56 -14.98
CA GLY A 98 -4.15 13.91 -14.43
C GLY A 98 -5.09 12.73 -14.16
N ARG A 99 -4.65 11.48 -14.32
CA ARG A 99 -5.43 10.28 -13.96
C ARG A 99 -4.69 9.46 -12.91
N PRO A 100 -5.40 8.89 -11.91
CA PRO A 100 -4.77 8.02 -10.93
C PRO A 100 -4.39 6.66 -11.54
N LEU A 101 -3.39 6.00 -10.95
CA LEU A 101 -3.06 4.60 -11.21
C LEU A 101 -3.94 3.73 -10.30
N PHE A 102 -4.78 2.89 -10.89
CA PHE A 102 -5.62 1.96 -10.14
C PHE A 102 -4.96 0.58 -10.08
N LEU A 103 -4.79 0.05 -8.87
CA LEU A 103 -4.33 -1.31 -8.62
C LEU A 103 -5.41 -2.03 -7.81
N GLN A 104 -6.11 -2.98 -8.44
CA GLN A 104 -7.18 -3.74 -7.80
C GLN A 104 -6.77 -5.21 -7.69
N SER A 105 -6.98 -5.79 -6.52
CA SER A 105 -6.71 -7.21 -6.27
C SER A 105 -7.78 -7.78 -5.34
N SER A 106 -8.16 -9.03 -5.56
CA SER A 106 -9.01 -9.80 -4.64
C SER A 106 -8.24 -10.29 -3.41
N ARG A 107 -6.91 -10.13 -3.41
CA ARG A 107 -5.99 -10.50 -2.34
C ARG A 107 -5.16 -9.30 -1.91
N ASN A 108 -4.30 -9.50 -0.93
CA ASN A 108 -3.40 -8.45 -0.45
C ASN A 108 -2.51 -7.93 -1.60
N VAL A 109 -2.33 -6.61 -1.63
CA VAL A 109 -1.36 -5.94 -2.51
C VAL A 109 -0.14 -5.62 -1.66
N SER A 110 1.03 -6.03 -2.12
CA SER A 110 2.30 -5.74 -1.45
C SER A 110 3.27 -5.04 -2.39
N VAL A 111 3.81 -3.91 -1.95
CA VAL A 111 4.90 -3.19 -2.62
C VAL A 111 6.16 -3.42 -1.82
N ASN A 112 7.15 -4.06 -2.44
CA ASN A 112 8.41 -4.42 -1.81
C ASN A 112 9.55 -3.68 -2.48
N ILE A 113 10.38 -2.99 -1.69
CA ILE A 113 11.64 -2.42 -2.13
C ILE A 113 12.76 -3.35 -1.63
N VAL A 114 13.55 -3.87 -2.56
CA VAL A 114 14.67 -4.77 -2.28
C VAL A 114 16.00 -4.11 -2.64
N ASN A 115 17.09 -4.53 -2.00
CA ASN A 115 18.45 -4.10 -2.36
C ASN A 115 19.05 -4.96 -3.49
N SER A 116 20.27 -4.65 -3.91
CA SER A 116 21.03 -5.42 -4.92
C SER A 116 21.25 -6.88 -4.55
N ASN A 117 21.22 -7.20 -3.26
CA ASN A 117 21.38 -8.56 -2.73
C ASN A 117 20.02 -9.25 -2.53
N ASN A 118 18.94 -8.71 -3.10
CA ASN A 118 17.58 -9.23 -3.00
C ASN A 118 16.99 -9.24 -1.57
N GLN A 119 17.55 -8.45 -0.65
CA GLN A 119 17.06 -8.31 0.71
C GLN A 119 15.98 -7.23 0.78
N LEU A 120 14.91 -7.50 1.52
CA LEU A 120 13.77 -6.59 1.69
C LEU A 120 14.13 -5.38 2.58
N LEU A 121 14.17 -4.20 1.98
CA LEU A 121 14.42 -2.93 2.66
C LEU A 121 13.14 -2.30 3.22
N THR A 122 12.08 -2.27 2.41
CA THR A 122 10.82 -1.64 2.79
C THR A 122 9.67 -2.41 2.18
N GLN A 123 8.58 -2.53 2.93
CA GLN A 123 7.39 -3.25 2.52
C GLN A 123 6.15 -2.45 2.91
N LEU A 124 5.25 -2.31 1.94
CA LEU A 124 3.92 -1.77 2.12
C LEU A 124 2.92 -2.87 1.77
N VAL A 125 2.06 -3.26 2.70
CA VAL A 125 1.01 -4.26 2.46
C VAL A 125 -0.34 -3.67 2.79
N THR A 126 -1.27 -3.77 1.84
CA THR A 126 -2.68 -3.45 2.06
C THR A 126 -3.52 -4.69 1.77
N GLY A 127 -4.51 -4.95 2.62
CA GLY A 127 -5.37 -6.11 2.52
C GLY A 127 -6.66 -5.95 3.34
N SER A 128 -7.46 -7.00 3.41
CA SER A 128 -8.73 -7.00 4.15
C SER A 128 -8.56 -6.73 5.65
N SER A 129 -7.42 -7.10 6.22
CA SER A 129 -7.08 -6.86 7.63
C SER A 129 -6.55 -5.46 7.92
N GLY A 130 -6.35 -4.62 6.89
CA GLY A 130 -5.83 -3.26 7.03
C GLY A 130 -4.47 -3.04 6.35
N PHE A 131 -3.79 -2.00 6.80
CA PHE A 131 -2.56 -1.46 6.20
C PHE A 131 -1.36 -1.69 7.11
N LYS A 132 -0.27 -2.23 6.55
CA LYS A 132 0.97 -2.51 7.27
C LYS A 132 2.15 -1.91 6.50
N ALA A 133 2.97 -1.14 7.19
CA ALA A 133 4.22 -0.60 6.67
C ALA A 133 5.40 -1.13 7.49
N ARG A 134 6.46 -1.57 6.81
CA ARG A 134 7.73 -1.98 7.42
C ARG A 134 8.86 -1.25 6.71
N GLY A 135 9.66 -0.49 7.45
CA GLY A 135 10.80 0.25 6.93
C GLY A 135 11.47 1.05 8.04
N LYS A 136 12.51 1.81 7.69
CA LYS A 136 13.24 2.66 8.65
C LYS A 136 12.47 3.92 9.04
N MET A 137 11.61 4.41 8.15
CA MET A 137 10.83 5.63 8.32
C MET A 137 9.50 5.50 7.59
N PHE A 138 8.43 5.94 8.24
CA PHE A 138 7.11 6.08 7.65
C PHE A 138 6.60 7.50 7.90
N GLU A 139 6.17 8.20 6.85
CA GLU A 139 5.77 9.60 6.91
C GLU A 139 4.44 9.81 6.19
N VAL A 140 3.52 10.52 6.83
CA VAL A 140 2.23 10.92 6.29
C VAL A 140 2.17 12.45 6.26
N LYS A 141 2.04 13.02 5.06
CA LYS A 141 1.90 14.46 4.83
C LYS A 141 0.50 14.80 4.33
N SER A 142 0.05 15.99 4.70
CA SER A 142 -1.09 16.65 4.05
C SER A 142 -0.78 16.95 2.58
N THR A 143 -1.80 17.24 1.78
CA THR A 143 -1.66 17.70 0.38
C THR A 143 -0.86 19.00 0.25
N SER A 144 -0.80 19.80 1.32
CA SER A 144 0.03 21.01 1.41
C SER A 144 1.49 20.73 1.80
N GLY A 145 1.87 19.48 2.08
CA GLY A 145 3.20 19.08 2.53
C GLY A 145 3.44 19.12 4.04
N LYS A 146 2.45 19.56 4.85
CA LYS A 146 2.55 19.55 6.33
C LYS A 146 2.64 18.11 6.86
N LEU A 147 3.60 17.83 7.73
CA LEU A 147 3.72 16.55 8.43
C LEU A 147 2.53 16.32 9.36
N LEU A 148 1.85 15.19 9.19
CA LEU A 148 0.72 14.78 10.05
C LEU A 148 1.11 13.66 11.02
N PHE A 149 1.91 12.71 10.55
CA PHE A 149 2.40 11.58 11.32
C PHE A 149 3.74 11.11 10.78
N SER A 150 4.73 10.87 11.64
CA SER A 150 5.93 10.11 11.29
C SER A 150 6.31 9.11 12.36
N ALA A 151 6.93 8.02 11.95
CA ALA A 151 7.48 7.01 12.85
C ALA A 151 8.80 6.46 12.28
N ASP A 152 9.83 6.45 13.11
CA ASP A 152 11.12 5.80 12.85
C ASP A 152 11.54 4.94 14.05
N GLU A 153 12.83 4.56 14.12
CA GLU A 153 13.37 3.73 15.20
C GLU A 153 13.55 4.52 16.52
N GLN A 154 13.56 5.85 16.46
CA GLN A 154 13.87 6.74 17.58
C GLN A 154 12.59 7.30 18.21
N GLU A 155 11.65 7.78 17.40
CA GLU A 155 10.46 8.46 17.87
C GLU A 155 9.24 8.31 16.93
N VAL A 156 8.09 8.70 17.48
CA VAL A 156 6.83 8.85 16.74
C VAL A 156 6.35 10.27 16.94
N VAL A 157 6.17 11.00 15.84
CA VAL A 157 5.75 12.40 15.84
C VAL A 157 4.34 12.50 15.29
N VAL A 158 3.46 13.18 16.04
CA VAL A 158 2.10 13.51 15.61
C VAL A 158 2.02 15.01 15.38
N GLY A 159 2.02 15.43 14.11
CA GLY A 159 1.99 16.84 13.69
C GLY A 159 0.59 17.43 13.47
N ALA A 160 -0.46 16.64 13.77
CA ALA A 160 -1.83 17.11 13.68
C ALA A 160 -2.15 18.15 14.76
N GLU A 161 -2.94 19.16 14.43
CA GLU A 161 -3.35 20.22 15.38
C GLU A 161 -4.24 19.70 16.51
N ARG A 162 -4.96 18.60 16.26
CA ARG A 162 -5.85 17.98 17.23
C ARG A 162 -5.70 16.46 17.14
N LEU A 163 -5.24 15.86 18.24
CA LEU A 163 -5.26 14.41 18.43
C LEU A 163 -6.45 14.06 19.33
N ARG A 164 -7.35 13.18 18.84
CA ARG A 164 -8.49 12.66 19.62
C ARG A 164 -8.31 11.16 19.85
N VAL A 165 -8.38 10.73 21.09
CA VAL A 165 -8.33 9.31 21.47
C VAL A 165 -9.72 8.88 21.91
N MET A 166 -10.43 8.11 21.08
CA MET A 166 -11.83 7.69 21.29
C MET A 166 -11.97 6.26 21.85
N GLY A 167 -10.87 5.65 22.29
CA GLY A 167 -10.94 4.32 22.93
C GLY A 167 -11.73 4.39 24.24
N ALA A 168 -12.47 3.34 24.58
CA ALA A 168 -13.24 3.27 25.83
C ALA A 168 -12.36 3.47 27.08
N GLU A 169 -11.12 2.96 27.02
CA GLU A 169 -10.09 3.12 28.07
C GLU A 169 -9.23 4.38 27.90
N GLY A 170 -9.53 5.23 26.91
CA GLY A 170 -8.75 6.42 26.60
C GLY A 170 -7.32 6.12 26.17
N ALA A 171 -6.37 6.88 26.72
CA ALA A 171 -4.94 6.72 26.49
C ALA A 171 -4.23 6.36 27.81
N VAL A 172 -3.38 5.34 27.76
CA VAL A 172 -2.55 4.92 28.90
C VAL A 172 -1.11 5.37 28.66
N PHE A 173 -0.58 6.16 29.58
CA PHE A 173 0.81 6.64 29.54
C PHE A 173 1.61 5.93 30.64
N SER A 174 2.64 5.18 30.25
CA SER A 174 3.51 4.45 31.20
C SER A 174 4.55 5.32 31.88
N LYS A 175 4.77 6.53 31.37
CA LYS A 175 5.72 7.53 31.86
C LYS A 175 5.00 8.87 32.05
N SER A 176 5.78 9.92 32.28
CA SER A 176 5.27 11.28 32.39
C SER A 176 4.68 11.80 31.09
N VAL A 177 3.63 12.60 31.20
CA VAL A 177 3.07 13.42 30.13
C VAL A 177 3.38 14.87 30.47
N GLU A 178 4.08 15.55 29.57
CA GLU A 178 4.34 16.98 29.69
C GLU A 178 3.33 17.76 28.83
N THR A 179 2.61 18.68 29.46
CA THR A 179 1.65 19.54 28.77
C THR A 179 1.55 20.88 29.49
N PRO A 180 1.45 22.01 28.76
CA PRO A 180 1.29 23.33 29.37
C PRO A 180 -0.07 23.51 30.05
N HIS A 181 -1.08 22.74 29.66
CA HIS A 181 -2.43 22.87 30.21
C HIS A 181 -3.19 21.55 30.19
N VAL A 182 -3.99 21.30 31.23
CA VAL A 182 -4.91 20.16 31.33
C VAL A 182 -6.29 20.72 31.63
N ARG A 183 -7.27 20.38 30.79
CA ARG A 183 -8.65 20.86 30.92
C ARG A 183 -9.62 19.80 30.45
N ALA A 184 -10.78 19.70 31.11
CA ALA A 184 -11.91 18.92 30.63
C ALA A 184 -12.66 19.64 29.47
N GLU A 185 -13.48 18.88 28.75
CA GLU A 185 -14.41 19.45 27.78
C GLU A 185 -15.45 20.35 28.48
N PRO A 186 -16.02 21.34 27.76
CA PRO A 186 -17.11 22.15 28.32
C PRO A 186 -18.23 21.28 28.90
N PHE A 187 -18.70 21.64 30.09
CA PHE A 187 -19.76 20.93 30.83
C PHE A 187 -19.39 19.51 31.28
N LYS A 188 -18.12 19.11 31.20
CA LYS A 188 -17.60 17.87 31.80
C LYS A 188 -16.66 18.19 32.95
N GLU A 189 -16.62 17.32 33.95
CA GLU A 189 -15.67 17.43 35.06
C GLU A 189 -14.26 16.99 34.65
N LEU A 190 -13.24 17.67 35.19
CA LEU A 190 -11.86 17.19 35.17
C LEU A 190 -11.62 16.38 36.45
N ARG A 191 -11.63 15.06 36.34
CA ARG A 191 -11.37 14.16 37.47
C ARG A 191 -9.93 13.67 37.43
N LEU A 192 -9.17 14.02 38.46
CA LEU A 192 -7.86 13.43 38.74
C LEU A 192 -8.04 12.48 39.92
N GLU A 193 -7.81 11.18 39.71
CA GLU A 193 -8.02 10.16 40.73
C GLU A 193 -6.88 9.13 40.80
N SER A 194 -6.63 8.62 42.01
CA SER A 194 -5.72 7.50 42.24
C SER A 194 -6.42 6.50 43.15
N PRO A 195 -7.11 5.49 42.59
CA PRO A 195 -7.93 4.57 43.39
C PRO A 195 -7.13 3.67 44.33
N THR A 196 -5.85 3.41 44.01
CA THR A 196 -5.02 2.42 44.71
C THR A 196 -3.84 3.01 45.46
N ARG A 197 -3.50 4.28 45.22
CA ARG A 197 -2.31 4.92 45.78
C ARG A 197 -2.63 6.35 46.19
N SER A 198 -1.74 7.28 45.88
CA SER A 198 -1.86 8.70 46.16
C SER A 198 -1.92 9.50 44.86
N LEU A 199 -2.47 10.71 44.96
CA LEU A 199 -2.24 11.80 44.03
C LEU A 199 -1.29 12.79 44.70
N LEU A 200 -0.24 13.20 43.99
CA LEU A 200 0.69 14.22 44.43
C LEU A 200 0.62 15.39 43.46
N MET A 201 0.46 16.59 44.00
CA MET A 201 0.58 17.84 43.26
C MET A 201 1.72 18.63 43.91
N GLU A 202 2.73 18.98 43.13
CA GLU A 202 3.91 19.71 43.59
C GLU A 202 4.27 20.79 42.58
N ALA A 203 4.65 21.98 43.04
CA ALA A 203 5.05 23.09 42.17
C ALA A 203 6.14 23.94 42.85
N PRO A 204 7.24 24.30 42.14
CA PRO A 204 8.34 25.08 42.72
C PRO A 204 7.94 26.47 43.22
N LYS A 205 6.95 27.10 42.56
CA LYS A 205 6.45 28.45 42.92
C LYS A 205 5.21 28.41 43.82
N GLY A 206 4.85 27.23 44.34
CA GLY A 206 3.61 27.01 45.07
C GLY A 206 2.44 26.62 44.17
N ILE A 207 1.38 26.15 44.81
CA ILE A 207 0.14 25.69 44.17
C ILE A 207 -0.98 26.64 44.60
N GLN A 208 -1.69 27.20 43.63
CA GLN A 208 -2.90 27.97 43.89
C GLN A 208 -4.12 27.15 43.47
N ILE A 209 -5.02 26.89 44.41
CA ILE A 209 -6.32 26.26 44.15
C ILE A 209 -7.37 27.36 44.26
N LEU A 210 -8.05 27.65 43.15
CA LEU A 210 -9.06 28.71 43.05
C LEU A 210 -10.33 28.13 42.43
N ALA A 211 -11.49 28.49 42.99
CA ALA A 211 -12.78 28.28 42.38
C ALA A 211 -13.38 29.66 42.03
N GLU A 212 -13.43 30.01 40.75
CA GLU A 212 -14.05 31.27 40.28
C GLU A 212 -15.56 31.30 40.56
N ALA A 213 -16.18 30.12 40.51
CA ALA A 213 -17.58 29.90 40.84
C ALA A 213 -17.72 28.58 41.61
N GLY A 214 -18.58 28.59 42.62
CA GLY A 214 -18.79 27.45 43.52
C GLY A 214 -17.84 27.44 44.72
N ASP A 215 -17.77 26.28 45.39
CA ASP A 215 -17.05 26.10 46.63
C ASP A 215 -15.86 25.15 46.44
N ILE A 216 -14.80 25.35 47.23
CA ILE A 216 -13.73 24.36 47.39
C ILE A 216 -14.07 23.49 48.60
N GLN A 217 -14.23 22.19 48.39
CA GLN A 217 -14.50 21.24 49.45
C GLN A 217 -13.33 20.26 49.60
N ALA A 218 -12.77 20.18 50.81
CA ALA A 218 -11.79 19.17 51.18
C ALA A 218 -12.44 18.20 52.18
N ILE A 219 -12.50 16.91 51.82
CA ILE A 219 -13.04 15.84 52.67
C ILE A 219 -11.95 14.80 52.87
N CYS A 220 -11.67 14.46 54.12
CA CYS A 220 -10.72 13.42 54.49
C CYS A 220 -11.42 12.35 55.33
N ARG A 221 -11.04 11.07 55.16
CA ARG A 221 -11.57 9.98 55.98
C ARG A 221 -10.88 9.87 57.35
N ASN A 222 -9.55 10.01 57.36
CA ASN A 222 -8.74 9.81 58.56
C ASN A 222 -8.20 11.14 59.09
N GLU A 223 -7.46 11.87 58.26
CA GLU A 223 -6.73 13.07 58.69
C GLU A 223 -6.65 14.09 57.54
N LEU A 224 -6.79 15.37 57.89
CA LEU A 224 -6.44 16.51 57.06
C LEU A 224 -5.34 17.28 57.78
N ARG A 225 -4.12 17.27 57.22
CA ARG A 225 -2.96 17.99 57.78
C ARG A 225 -2.67 19.23 56.93
N LEU A 226 -2.73 20.40 57.57
CA LEU A 226 -2.26 21.67 57.03
C LEU A 226 -0.99 22.05 57.79
N GLU A 227 0.11 22.23 57.07
CA GLU A 227 1.42 22.49 57.67
C GLU A 227 2.15 23.58 56.87
N SER A 228 2.75 24.53 57.58
CA SER A 228 3.58 25.58 57.00
C SER A 228 5.00 25.43 57.54
N LYS A 229 5.99 25.32 56.65
CA LYS A 229 7.42 25.26 57.02
C LYS A 229 7.98 26.65 57.34
N ASP A 230 7.43 27.68 56.70
CA ASP A 230 7.88 29.07 56.82
C ASP A 230 7.01 29.89 57.79
N GLY A 231 6.27 29.21 58.66
CA GLY A 231 5.87 29.77 59.96
C GLY A 231 4.42 30.23 60.12
N GLU A 232 3.62 30.32 59.06
CA GLU A 232 2.21 30.73 59.21
C GLU A 232 1.25 29.98 58.29
N ILE A 233 0.08 29.66 58.84
CA ILE A 233 -1.12 29.26 58.10
C ILE A 233 -2.15 30.35 58.34
N SER A 234 -2.47 31.13 57.32
CA SER A 234 -3.45 32.23 57.40
C SER A 234 -4.81 31.79 56.87
N LEU A 235 -5.85 32.02 57.66
CA LEU A 235 -7.24 31.78 57.29
C LEU A 235 -7.98 33.11 57.33
N ASP A 236 -8.24 33.70 56.18
CA ASP A 236 -9.02 34.93 56.05
C ASP A 236 -10.43 34.61 55.55
N ALA A 237 -11.40 34.72 56.45
CA ALA A 237 -12.80 34.49 56.14
C ALA A 237 -13.72 35.27 57.08
N ARG A 238 -14.93 35.59 56.61
CA ARG A 238 -15.97 36.21 57.45
C ARG A 238 -16.34 35.37 58.68
N ARG A 239 -16.25 34.04 58.57
CA ARG A 239 -16.57 33.10 59.64
C ARG A 239 -15.68 31.87 59.53
N ILE A 240 -14.92 31.59 60.58
CA ILE A 240 -14.16 30.36 60.75
C ILE A 240 -14.81 29.58 61.89
N ARG A 241 -15.07 28.29 61.68
CA ARG A 241 -15.67 27.41 62.69
C ARG A 241 -14.81 26.15 62.84
N LEU A 242 -14.18 26.02 63.99
CA LEU A 242 -13.46 24.82 64.42
C LEU A 242 -14.32 24.11 65.46
N MET A 243 -15.00 23.04 65.04
CA MET A 243 -15.95 22.33 65.90
C MET A 243 -15.25 21.18 66.61
N ARG A 244 -15.54 20.99 67.90
CA ARG A 244 -15.05 19.86 68.72
C ARG A 244 -13.51 19.77 68.78
N LEU A 245 -12.86 20.91 69.01
CA LEU A 245 -11.44 20.91 69.35
C LEU A 245 -11.24 20.20 70.71
N PRO A 246 -10.23 19.32 70.86
CA PRO A 246 -9.89 18.76 72.15
C PRO A 246 -9.48 19.87 73.13
N GLU A 247 -10.07 19.88 74.33
CA GLU A 247 -9.62 20.77 75.39
C GLU A 247 -8.35 20.19 76.02
N THR A 248 -7.22 20.90 75.93
CA THR A 248 -6.01 20.55 76.66
C THR A 248 -6.10 21.07 78.09
N THR A 249 -6.30 20.17 79.05
CA THR A 249 -6.16 20.47 80.49
C THR A 249 -4.69 20.47 80.87
N VAL A 250 -4.10 21.66 80.96
CA VAL A 250 -2.75 21.83 81.55
C VAL A 250 -2.90 21.67 83.06
N THR A 251 -2.40 20.56 83.61
CA THR A 251 -2.38 20.34 85.07
C THR A 251 -1.13 20.99 85.63
N GLU A 252 -1.22 22.24 86.11
CA GLU A 252 -0.15 22.85 86.89
C GLU A 252 -0.03 22.10 88.22
N THR A 253 1.06 21.34 88.37
CA THR A 253 1.35 20.65 89.63
C THR A 253 2.00 21.66 90.57
N ILE A 254 1.20 22.30 91.43
CA ILE A 254 1.72 23.17 92.50
C ILE A 254 2.31 22.26 93.58
N ILE A 255 3.64 22.21 93.68
CA ILE A 255 4.34 21.56 94.79
C ILE A 255 4.34 22.54 95.96
N ASP A 256 3.45 22.33 96.94
CA ASP A 256 3.43 23.11 98.17
C ASP A 256 4.43 22.52 99.17
N THR A 257 5.66 23.03 99.18
CA THR A 257 6.69 22.69 100.18
C THR A 257 6.38 23.38 101.51
N ALA A 258 5.61 22.71 102.38
CA ALA A 258 5.49 23.12 103.78
C ALA A 258 6.76 22.78 104.56
N LEU A 259 7.46 23.81 105.08
CA LEU A 259 8.54 23.66 106.05
C LEU A 259 8.03 23.12 107.40
N PRO A 260 8.72 22.16 108.05
CA PRO A 260 8.33 21.67 109.37
C PRO A 260 8.69 22.68 110.47
N ARG A 261 7.72 23.00 111.33
CA ARG A 261 7.94 23.75 112.57
C ARG A 261 8.65 22.87 113.60
N THR A 262 9.72 23.40 114.15
CA THR A 262 10.51 22.87 115.27
C THR A 262 9.70 22.81 116.56
N HIS A 263 9.84 21.72 117.31
CA HIS A 263 9.68 21.66 118.76
C HIS A 263 10.98 21.14 119.37
#